data_AF-A0A4P7JJ19-F1
#
_entry.id   AF-A0A4P7JJ19-F1
#
_cell.length_a   1.000
_cell.length_b   1.000
_cell.length_c   1.000
_cell.angle_alpha   90.00
_cell.angle_beta   90.00
_cell.angle_gamma   90.00
#
_symmetry.space_group_name_H-M   'P 1'
#
loop_
_entity.id
_entity.type
_entity.pdbx_description
1 polymer ?
#
loop_
_entity_poly.entity_id
_entity_poly.type
_entity_poly.pdbx_seq_one_letter_code
_entity_poly.pdbx_strand_id
1 'polypeptide(L)'
;MLMDDIGRITDVALALPGADGRVALLGHSMASAGVLRQARVDDRVAAVILLSPVSQMTPAELSENVLIISGVWDAVSEAGTQQIMAAQGAEEGAPSGAPGNGQARRAFVAPMAEHVGVLYSGTGMGAARDWLNTSFDREYRSQVAAFGRPVLFTLLGIVLLGIPLARVLPEGRPVPEVPTGAFWTLILVPLILTPLILSLVEIRVFPVLGVDYLALHLAIYGALMLAGLAVEGDLPKQQGWWIGLFLAAYGLLVFGGVLDRYVLSFWPNAERLPILCALLPGAGLLMVADAALLQGGTARLWRFWVARLVFLVSLWGTIALDAERMGVLIILLPVIGVFYLSFGVMGGCVGRRTGSVMGMGLGLGVLLAWVLAVTLPMVSGGT
;
A
#
# COMPACT_ATOMS: atom_id res chain seq x y z
N MET A 1 6.82 -12.25 17.36
CA MET A 1 7.21 -12.07 15.95
C MET A 1 7.76 -10.68 15.70
N LEU A 2 6.94 -9.60 15.64
CA LEU A 2 7.47 -8.27 15.31
C LEU A 2 8.55 -7.76 16.29
N MET A 3 8.38 -7.92 17.60
CA MET A 3 9.41 -7.49 18.57
C MET A 3 10.68 -8.33 18.48
N ASP A 4 10.54 -9.65 18.29
CA ASP A 4 11.69 -10.54 18.10
C ASP A 4 12.49 -10.17 16.84
N ASP A 5 11.78 -9.78 15.77
CA ASP A 5 12.40 -9.27 14.54
C ASP A 5 13.11 -7.94 14.75
N ILE A 6 12.50 -7.01 15.49
CA ILE A 6 13.16 -5.74 15.85
C ILE A 6 14.42 -6.05 16.69
N GLY A 7 14.34 -6.93 17.68
CA GLY A 7 15.48 -7.36 18.50
C GLY A 7 16.62 -7.93 17.68
N ARG A 8 16.34 -8.86 16.76
CA ARG A 8 17.37 -9.41 15.84
C ARG A 8 18.01 -8.34 14.97
N ILE A 9 17.22 -7.40 14.45
CA ILE A 9 17.74 -6.29 13.63
C ILE A 9 18.62 -5.38 14.48
N THR A 10 18.22 -5.10 15.73
CA THR A 10 19.03 -4.36 16.70
C THR A 10 20.37 -5.05 16.95
N ASP A 11 20.37 -6.36 17.16
CA ASP A 11 21.61 -7.13 17.38
C ASP A 11 22.56 -7.03 16.18
N VAL A 12 22.02 -7.15 14.96
CA VAL A 12 22.81 -6.99 13.72
C VAL A 12 23.32 -5.56 13.59
N ALA A 13 22.50 -4.55 13.87
CA ALA A 13 22.88 -3.15 13.76
C ALA A 13 24.01 -2.79 14.74
N LEU A 14 23.96 -3.30 15.97
CA LEU A 14 24.96 -3.07 17.00
C LEU A 14 26.25 -3.88 16.78
N ALA A 15 26.20 -4.96 15.98
CA ALA A 15 27.39 -5.70 15.58
C ALA A 15 28.19 -5.03 14.44
N LEU A 16 27.66 -3.98 13.81
CA LEU A 16 28.34 -3.27 12.73
C LEU A 16 29.53 -2.43 13.26
N PRO A 17 30.63 -2.31 12.48
CA PRO A 17 31.75 -1.43 12.86
C PRO A 17 31.29 0.02 13.06
N GLY A 18 31.66 0.61 14.20
CA GLY A 18 31.32 2.00 14.53
C GLY A 18 30.03 2.18 15.34
N ALA A 19 29.35 1.09 15.72
CA ALA A 19 28.29 1.13 16.72
C ALA A 19 28.88 1.40 18.13
N ASP A 20 28.20 2.23 18.92
CA ASP A 20 28.59 2.61 20.29
C ASP A 20 27.79 1.86 21.37
N GLY A 21 27.08 0.80 20.98
CA GLY A 21 26.24 -0.01 21.86
C GLY A 21 24.81 0.53 22.04
N ARG A 22 24.47 1.70 21.48
CA ARG A 22 23.14 2.31 21.55
C ARG A 22 22.44 2.27 20.20
N VAL A 23 21.11 2.18 20.20
CA VAL A 23 20.28 2.20 18.98
C VAL A 23 19.12 3.19 19.13
N ALA A 24 18.62 3.69 18.00
CA ALA A 24 17.35 4.42 17.94
C ALA A 24 16.33 3.61 17.16
N LEU A 25 15.08 3.59 17.62
CA LEU A 25 14.00 2.93 16.92
C LEU A 25 13.04 3.96 16.31
N LEU A 26 12.62 3.71 15.08
CA LEU A 26 11.67 4.56 14.37
C LEU A 26 10.50 3.70 13.88
N GLY A 27 9.28 4.13 14.20
CA GLY A 27 8.05 3.47 13.78
C GLY A 27 7.11 4.45 13.11
N HIS A 28 6.44 4.03 12.02
CA HIS A 28 5.39 4.78 11.35
C HIS A 28 4.03 4.10 11.54
N SER A 29 2.98 4.88 11.82
CA SER A 29 1.61 4.40 11.95
C SER A 29 1.51 3.23 12.94
N MET A 30 1.05 2.06 12.50
CA MET A 30 0.92 0.84 13.33
C MET A 30 2.25 0.34 13.89
N ALA A 31 3.38 0.61 13.22
CA ALA A 31 4.69 0.17 13.70
C ALA A 31 5.13 0.90 14.97
N SER A 32 4.56 2.09 15.23
CA SER A 32 4.84 2.93 16.41
C SER A 32 4.66 2.15 17.72
N ALA A 33 3.61 1.34 17.82
CA ALA A 33 3.35 0.55 19.02
C ALA A 33 4.38 -0.59 19.20
N GLY A 34 4.88 -1.16 18.10
CA GLY A 34 5.91 -2.20 18.13
C GLY A 34 7.25 -1.67 18.62
N VAL A 35 7.70 -0.54 18.07
CA VAL A 35 8.98 0.07 18.48
C VAL A 35 8.94 0.60 19.90
N LEU A 36 7.81 1.15 20.36
CA LEU A 36 7.66 1.63 21.73
C LEU A 36 7.69 0.48 22.73
N ARG A 37 7.02 -0.64 22.44
CA ARG A 37 7.09 -1.84 23.29
C ARG A 37 8.48 -2.47 23.31
N GLN A 38 9.20 -2.45 22.18
CA GLN A 38 10.58 -2.95 22.14
C GLN A 38 11.51 -2.11 23.00
N ALA A 39 11.38 -0.78 22.94
CA ALA A 39 12.24 0.13 23.68
C ALA A 39 12.14 -0.05 25.21
N ARG A 40 10.98 -0.52 25.70
CA ARG A 40 10.75 -0.85 27.12
C ARG A 40 11.47 -2.09 27.62
N VAL A 41 11.82 -3.00 26.74
CA VAL A 41 12.44 -4.29 27.09
C VAL A 41 13.91 -4.36 26.65
N ASP A 42 14.39 -3.35 25.95
CA ASP A 42 15.74 -3.29 25.40
C ASP A 42 16.43 -1.99 25.83
N ASP A 43 17.19 -2.08 26.93
CA ASP A 43 17.93 -0.96 27.54
C ASP A 43 18.95 -0.31 26.59
N ARG A 44 19.24 -0.92 25.44
CA ARG A 44 20.14 -0.38 24.41
C ARG A 44 19.46 0.72 23.57
N VAL A 45 18.13 0.84 23.64
CA VAL A 45 17.36 1.85 22.90
C VAL A 45 17.50 3.21 23.57
N ALA A 46 18.28 4.11 22.97
CA ALA A 46 18.54 5.44 23.52
C ALA A 46 17.54 6.51 23.06
N ALA A 47 16.81 6.26 21.97
CA ALA A 47 15.81 7.17 21.43
C ALA A 47 14.73 6.45 20.62
N VAL A 48 13.50 6.95 20.67
CA VAL A 48 12.38 6.47 19.87
C VAL A 48 11.77 7.63 19.07
N ILE A 49 11.44 7.38 17.81
CA ILE A 49 10.75 8.34 16.94
C ILE A 49 9.47 7.69 16.40
N LEU A 50 8.33 8.28 16.70
CA LEU A 50 7.00 7.82 16.30
C LEU A 50 6.46 8.77 15.22
N LEU A 51 6.26 8.25 14.01
CA LEU A 51 5.72 9.01 12.89
C LEU A 51 4.24 8.68 12.73
N SER A 52 3.36 9.67 12.90
CA SER A 52 1.92 9.55 12.72
C SER A 52 1.32 8.32 13.44
N PRO A 53 1.50 8.19 14.76
CA PRO A 53 1.03 7.02 15.50
C PRO A 53 -0.52 6.94 15.51
N VAL A 54 -1.06 5.74 15.24
CA VAL A 54 -2.52 5.49 15.23
C VAL A 54 -3.04 4.80 16.48
N SER A 55 -2.17 4.23 17.31
CA SER A 55 -2.58 3.59 18.56
C SER A 55 -2.64 4.62 19.69
N GLN A 56 -3.70 4.54 20.51
CA GLN A 56 -3.75 5.27 21.78
C GLN A 56 -2.60 4.79 22.66
N MET A 57 -1.80 5.73 23.17
CA MET A 57 -0.69 5.46 24.07
C MET A 57 -1.03 6.04 25.43
N THR A 58 -0.94 5.20 26.45
CA THR A 58 -1.07 5.63 27.83
C THR A 58 0.15 6.47 28.23
N PRO A 59 0.01 7.43 29.16
CA PRO A 59 1.14 8.21 29.67
C PRO A 59 2.27 7.34 30.25
N ALA A 60 1.92 6.16 30.78
CA ALA A 60 2.88 5.17 31.25
C ALA A 60 3.71 4.60 30.09
N GLU A 61 3.11 4.39 28.92
CA GLU A 61 3.78 3.91 27.69
C GLU A 61 4.83 4.87 27.14
N LEU A 62 4.70 6.15 27.45
CA LEU A 62 5.59 7.19 26.94
C LEU A 62 6.84 7.39 27.80
N SER A 63 7.14 6.55 28.80
CA SER A 63 8.14 6.81 29.85
C SER A 63 9.57 7.19 29.37
N GLU A 64 9.89 6.99 28.09
CA GLU A 64 11.23 7.05 27.49
C GLU A 64 11.52 8.33 26.69
N ASN A 65 12.73 8.40 26.12
CA ASN A 65 13.22 9.44 25.22
C ASN A 65 12.51 9.37 23.84
N VAL A 66 11.30 9.93 23.73
CA VAL A 66 10.41 9.78 22.57
C VAL A 66 10.15 11.11 21.83
N LEU A 67 10.34 11.11 20.51
CA LEU A 67 9.86 12.15 19.60
C LEU A 67 8.63 11.65 18.83
N ILE A 68 7.56 12.44 18.80
CA ILE A 68 6.38 12.17 17.97
C ILE A 68 6.33 13.22 16.85
N ILE A 69 6.11 12.76 15.63
CA ILE A 69 5.98 13.62 14.45
C ILE A 69 4.68 13.25 13.75
N SER A 70 3.74 14.20 13.66
CA SER A 70 2.44 13.99 13.01
C SER A 70 2.21 15.03 11.93
N GLY A 71 1.49 14.66 10.87
CA GLY A 71 1.10 15.62 9.82
C GLY A 71 -0.07 16.50 10.24
N VAL A 72 -0.09 17.77 9.83
CA VAL A 72 -1.22 18.69 10.11
C VAL A 72 -2.55 18.24 9.49
N TRP A 73 -2.51 17.42 8.43
CA TRP A 73 -3.70 16.85 7.78
C TRP A 73 -3.95 15.39 8.18
N ASP A 74 -3.25 14.89 9.19
CA ASP A 74 -3.38 13.50 9.64
C ASP A 74 -4.51 13.34 10.66
N ALA A 75 -5.74 13.31 10.16
CA ALA A 75 -6.94 13.05 10.96
C ALA A 75 -6.92 11.65 11.62
N VAL A 76 -6.11 10.71 11.12
CA VAL A 76 -6.02 9.35 11.65
C VAL A 76 -5.20 9.32 12.95
N SER A 77 -4.16 10.15 13.03
CA SER A 77 -3.27 10.26 14.20
C SER A 77 -3.68 11.38 15.18
N GLU A 78 -4.71 12.17 14.87
CA GLU A 78 -5.08 13.36 15.63
C GLU A 78 -5.40 13.03 17.09
N ALA A 79 -6.20 11.98 17.33
CA ALA A 79 -6.54 11.55 18.69
C ALA A 79 -5.32 11.08 19.49
N GLY A 80 -4.42 10.31 18.86
CA GLY A 80 -3.18 9.84 19.51
C GLY A 80 -2.22 10.99 19.83
N THR A 81 -2.08 11.94 18.90
CA THR A 81 -1.23 13.13 19.06
C THR A 81 -1.79 14.07 20.14
N GLN A 82 -3.10 14.34 20.11
CA GLN A 82 -3.77 15.17 21.12
C GLN A 82 -3.72 14.57 22.52
N GLN A 83 -3.91 13.26 22.66
CA GLN A 83 -3.82 12.58 23.95
C GLN A 83 -2.40 12.66 24.54
N ILE A 84 -1.36 12.52 23.71
CA ILE A 84 0.03 12.61 24.15
C ILE A 84 0.40 14.05 24.52
N MET A 85 -0.04 15.03 23.73
CA MET A 85 0.13 16.46 24.04
C MET A 85 -0.57 16.85 25.35
N ALA A 86 -1.82 16.39 25.53
CA ALA A 86 -2.63 16.65 26.72
C ALA A 86 -2.05 15.97 27.99
N ALA A 87 -1.51 14.75 27.86
CA ALA A 87 -0.88 14.02 28.95
C ALA A 87 0.41 14.68 29.49
N GLN A 88 0.97 15.65 28.78
CA GLN A 88 2.29 16.22 29.08
C GLN A 88 2.27 17.72 29.39
N GLY A 89 1.10 18.37 29.40
CA GLY A 89 0.99 19.81 29.65
C GLY A 89 1.76 20.66 28.63
N ALA A 90 2.05 20.10 27.45
CA ALA A 90 2.79 20.75 26.39
C ALA A 90 1.81 21.54 25.51
N GLU A 91 1.92 22.87 25.53
CA GLU A 91 1.31 23.70 24.49
C GLU A 91 2.00 23.47 23.14
N GLU A 92 1.25 23.60 22.04
CA GLU A 92 1.78 23.51 20.68
C GLU A 92 3.08 24.32 20.52
N GLY A 93 4.20 23.63 20.24
CA GLY A 93 5.45 24.26 19.83
C GLY A 93 6.55 24.36 20.88
N ALA A 94 6.32 24.04 22.16
CA ALA A 94 7.38 24.01 23.17
C ALA A 94 7.74 22.57 23.61
N PRO A 95 9.02 22.16 23.63
CA PRO A 95 9.41 20.86 24.17
C PRO A 95 9.16 20.82 25.69
N SER A 96 8.44 19.79 26.16
CA SER A 96 8.36 19.45 27.59
C SER A 96 9.51 18.50 27.95
N GLY A 97 10.58 19.05 28.54
CA GLY A 97 11.76 18.31 28.99
C GLY A 97 13.00 18.47 28.10
N ALA A 98 14.19 18.25 28.67
CA ALA A 98 15.48 18.37 27.98
C ALA A 98 15.88 17.04 27.31
N PRO A 99 16.06 16.98 25.97
CA PRO A 99 16.61 15.81 25.29
C PRO A 99 18.02 15.49 25.81
N GLY A 100 18.29 14.21 26.08
CA GLY A 100 19.57 13.71 26.61
C GLY A 100 19.50 12.97 27.95
N ASN A 101 18.43 13.12 28.73
CA ASN A 101 18.32 12.51 30.07
C ASN A 101 17.59 11.15 30.08
N GLY A 102 17.32 10.55 28.92
CA GLY A 102 16.57 9.29 28.79
C GLY A 102 15.05 9.38 29.01
N GLN A 103 14.53 10.55 29.38
CA GLN A 103 13.10 10.78 29.67
C GLN A 103 12.48 11.94 28.87
N ALA A 104 13.20 12.47 27.89
CA ALA A 104 12.74 13.63 27.16
C ALA A 104 11.65 13.28 26.17
N ARG A 105 10.67 14.16 26.01
CA ARG A 105 9.55 13.93 25.10
C ARG A 105 9.26 15.17 24.30
N ARG A 106 8.99 15.00 23.02
CA ARG A 106 8.64 16.11 22.14
C ARG A 106 7.61 15.65 21.13
N ALA A 107 6.61 16.50 20.88
CA ALA A 107 5.77 16.36 19.71
C ALA A 107 6.11 17.45 18.68
N PHE A 108 6.00 17.11 17.42
CA PHE A 108 6.23 18.01 16.29
C PHE A 108 5.12 17.81 15.27
N VAL A 109 4.47 18.90 14.87
CA VAL A 109 3.46 18.88 13.81
C VAL A 109 4.10 19.34 12.52
N ALA A 110 4.19 18.43 11.54
CA ALA A 110 4.71 18.71 10.22
C ALA A 110 3.67 19.47 9.38
N PRO A 111 3.99 20.67 8.86
CA PRO A 111 3.09 21.41 7.98
C PRO A 111 2.92 20.70 6.64
N MET A 112 1.74 20.84 6.02
CA MET A 112 1.41 20.33 4.68
C MET A 112 1.65 18.83 4.51
N ALA A 113 1.52 18.05 5.58
CA ALA A 113 1.71 16.61 5.59
C ALA A 113 0.43 15.90 6.03
N GLU A 114 0.05 14.87 5.29
CA GLU A 114 -0.93 13.87 5.70
C GLU A 114 -0.21 12.62 6.25
N HIS A 115 -0.98 11.60 6.61
CA HIS A 115 -0.55 10.37 7.30
C HIS A 115 0.67 9.67 6.67
N VAL A 116 0.72 9.53 5.34
CA VAL A 116 1.86 8.91 4.64
C VAL A 116 2.91 9.96 4.27
N GLY A 117 2.48 11.15 3.87
CA GLY A 117 3.32 12.28 3.47
C GLY A 117 4.28 12.75 4.55
N VAL A 118 3.99 12.50 5.83
CA VAL A 118 4.91 12.79 6.95
C VAL A 118 6.29 12.16 6.76
N LEU A 119 6.37 10.98 6.12
CA LEU A 119 7.61 10.28 5.82
C LEU A 119 8.56 11.07 4.91
N TYR A 120 8.02 12.02 4.14
CA TYR A 120 8.75 12.85 3.19
C TYR A 120 8.83 14.32 3.64
N SER A 121 8.41 14.62 4.88
CA SER A 121 8.44 15.97 5.43
C SER A 121 9.87 16.40 5.75
N GLY A 122 10.36 17.42 5.03
CA GLY A 122 11.70 17.96 5.26
C GLY A 122 11.87 18.54 6.67
N THR A 123 10.82 19.16 7.22
CA THR A 123 10.83 19.71 8.57
C THR A 123 10.74 18.60 9.63
N GLY A 124 9.95 17.54 9.38
CA GLY A 124 9.89 16.36 10.24
C GLY A 124 11.23 15.62 10.30
N MET A 125 11.87 15.38 9.15
CA MET A 125 13.21 14.79 9.10
C MET A 125 14.26 15.67 9.80
N GLY A 126 14.13 17.01 9.71
CA GLY A 126 14.97 17.94 10.45
C GLY A 126 14.82 17.77 11.97
N ALA A 127 13.57 17.72 12.45
CA ALA A 127 13.27 17.47 13.86
C ALA A 127 13.78 16.10 14.34
N ALA A 128 13.62 15.05 13.53
CA ALA A 128 14.15 13.72 13.80
C ALA A 128 15.69 13.71 13.90
N ARG A 129 16.38 14.37 12.96
CA ARG A 129 17.84 14.51 12.99
C ARG A 129 18.31 15.23 14.25
N ASP A 130 17.68 16.35 14.60
CA ASP A 130 18.07 17.15 15.76
C ASP A 130 17.83 16.38 17.07
N TRP A 131 16.77 15.57 17.12
CA TRP A 131 16.51 14.63 18.21
C TRP A 131 17.58 13.56 18.36
N LEU A 132 17.98 12.93 17.25
CA LEU A 132 19.07 11.94 17.23
C LEU A 132 20.42 12.56 17.59
N ASN A 133 20.71 13.77 17.09
CA ASN A 133 21.92 14.50 17.46
C ASN A 133 22.02 14.68 18.97
N THR A 134 20.95 15.15 19.60
CA THR A 134 20.94 15.37 21.05
C THR A 134 20.98 14.04 21.83
N SER A 135 20.28 13.01 21.36
CA SER A 135 20.19 11.73 22.07
C SER A 135 21.49 10.90 22.02
N PHE A 136 22.36 11.15 21.02
CA PHE A 136 23.60 10.41 20.82
C PHE A 136 24.85 11.26 20.99
N ASP A 137 24.72 12.51 21.43
CA ASP A 137 25.82 13.47 21.57
C ASP A 137 26.58 13.71 20.25
N ARG A 138 25.82 13.91 19.17
CA ARG A 138 26.35 14.10 17.81
C ARG A 138 25.98 15.48 17.25
N GLU A 139 26.81 16.00 16.35
CA GLU A 139 26.60 17.29 15.69
C GLU A 139 26.48 17.17 14.15
N TYR A 140 25.61 16.28 13.67
CA TYR A 140 25.38 16.16 12.22
C TYR A 140 24.49 17.29 11.69
N ARG A 141 25.01 18.09 10.75
CA ARG A 141 24.28 19.22 10.13
C ARG A 141 24.02 19.04 8.63
N SER A 142 23.94 17.81 8.13
CA SER A 142 23.65 17.55 6.72
C SER A 142 22.26 18.06 6.33
N GLN A 143 22.13 18.57 5.11
CA GLN A 143 20.82 18.93 4.57
C GLN A 143 19.92 17.69 4.50
N VAL A 144 18.65 17.88 4.87
CA VAL A 144 17.63 16.86 4.68
C VAL A 144 17.39 16.71 3.17
N ALA A 145 17.61 15.52 2.64
CA ALA A 145 17.43 15.26 1.23
C ALA A 145 15.94 15.18 0.88
N ALA A 146 15.49 16.05 -0.03
CA ALA A 146 14.10 16.13 -0.48
C ALA A 146 13.80 15.08 -1.57
N PHE A 147 13.76 13.80 -1.20
CA PHE A 147 13.59 12.69 -2.16
C PHE A 147 12.17 12.55 -2.73
N GLY A 148 11.14 13.04 -2.03
CA GLY A 148 9.74 12.78 -2.42
C GLY A 148 9.38 13.22 -3.85
N ARG A 149 9.74 14.47 -4.24
CA ARG A 149 9.44 14.98 -5.59
C ARG A 149 10.22 14.26 -6.70
N PRO A 150 11.56 14.08 -6.60
CA PRO A 150 12.31 13.27 -7.56
C PRO A 150 11.75 11.87 -7.76
N VAL A 151 11.37 11.18 -6.67
CA VAL A 151 10.80 9.84 -6.73
C VAL A 151 9.44 9.86 -7.45
N LEU A 152 8.56 10.81 -7.10
CA LEU A 152 7.27 10.98 -7.77
C LEU A 152 7.43 11.22 -9.28
N PHE A 153 8.31 12.14 -9.68
CA PHE A 153 8.56 12.42 -11.11
C PHE A 153 9.21 11.24 -11.84
N THR A 154 10.04 10.46 -11.14
CA THR A 154 10.62 9.24 -11.71
C THR A 154 9.54 8.19 -11.98
N LEU A 155 8.67 7.93 -11.00
CA LEU A 155 7.55 6.99 -11.15
C LEU A 155 6.57 7.45 -12.24
N LEU A 156 6.23 8.75 -12.26
CA LEU A 156 5.40 9.34 -13.31
C LEU A 156 6.06 9.20 -14.68
N GLY A 157 7.36 9.48 -14.78
CA GLY A 157 8.15 9.31 -15.99
C GLY A 157 8.11 7.88 -16.51
N ILE A 158 8.23 6.87 -15.62
CA ILE A 158 8.14 5.45 -15.97
C ILE A 158 6.75 5.09 -16.53
N VAL A 159 5.68 5.60 -15.90
CA VAL A 159 4.30 5.38 -16.38
C VAL A 159 4.12 6.03 -17.76
N LEU A 160 4.56 7.27 -17.94
CA LEU A 160 4.46 7.99 -19.21
C LEU A 160 5.32 7.37 -20.31
N LEU A 161 6.48 6.80 -19.97
CA LEU A 161 7.35 6.08 -20.90
C LEU A 161 6.68 4.81 -21.44
N GLY A 162 5.75 4.23 -20.69
CA GLY A 162 4.91 3.12 -21.17
C GLY A 162 4.11 3.47 -22.44
N ILE A 163 3.79 4.75 -22.67
CA ILE A 163 3.03 5.21 -23.83
C ILE A 163 3.81 5.01 -25.15
N PRO A 164 5.02 5.58 -25.35
CA PRO A 164 5.81 5.33 -26.55
C PRO A 164 6.29 3.88 -26.64
N LEU A 165 6.62 3.22 -25.52
CA LEU A 165 7.01 1.81 -25.51
C LEU A 165 5.92 0.89 -26.07
N ALA A 166 4.65 1.17 -25.73
CA ALA A 166 3.54 0.40 -26.27
C ALA A 166 3.49 0.43 -27.80
N ARG A 167 3.97 1.49 -28.47
CA ARG A 167 3.96 1.58 -29.94
C ARG A 167 4.86 0.55 -30.63
N VAL A 168 5.83 -0.02 -29.93
CA VAL A 168 6.70 -1.10 -30.44
C VAL A 168 5.92 -2.41 -30.60
N LEU A 169 4.82 -2.57 -29.87
CA LEU A 169 3.97 -3.76 -29.94
C LEU A 169 3.16 -3.78 -31.26
N PRO A 170 2.80 -4.99 -31.74
CA PRO A 170 2.03 -5.13 -32.97
C PRO A 170 0.66 -4.45 -32.89
N GLU A 171 0.20 -3.90 -34.01
CA GLU A 171 -1.16 -3.39 -34.14
C GLU A 171 -2.15 -4.54 -34.19
N GLY A 172 -3.19 -4.46 -33.37
CA GLY A 172 -4.28 -5.41 -33.39
C GLY A 172 -5.61 -4.80 -33.79
N ARG A 173 -6.63 -5.66 -33.83
CA ARG A 173 -7.99 -5.23 -34.13
C ARG A 173 -8.64 -4.62 -32.89
N PRO A 174 -9.47 -3.58 -33.05
CA PRO A 174 -10.20 -3.01 -31.93
C PRO A 174 -11.12 -4.07 -31.30
N VAL A 175 -11.26 -4.01 -29.98
CA VAL A 175 -12.19 -4.86 -29.24
C VAL A 175 -13.60 -4.27 -29.39
N PRO A 176 -14.62 -5.09 -29.70
CA PRO A 176 -16.00 -4.62 -29.83
C PRO A 176 -16.51 -3.92 -28.56
N GLU A 177 -17.43 -2.97 -28.75
CA GLU A 177 -18.05 -2.26 -27.63
C GLU A 177 -19.12 -3.11 -26.95
N VAL A 178 -19.00 -3.25 -25.62
CA VAL A 178 -20.05 -3.85 -24.79
C VAL A 178 -21.28 -2.93 -24.78
N PRO A 179 -22.49 -3.45 -25.09
CA PRO A 179 -23.74 -2.70 -25.02
C PRO A 179 -23.96 -2.07 -23.64
N THR A 180 -24.56 -0.87 -23.58
CA THR A 180 -24.72 -0.13 -22.32
C THR A 180 -25.53 -0.90 -21.26
N GLY A 181 -26.57 -1.63 -21.68
CA GLY A 181 -27.35 -2.48 -20.75
C GLY A 181 -26.50 -3.58 -20.13
N ALA A 182 -25.79 -4.35 -20.97
CA ALA A 182 -24.85 -5.37 -20.53
C ALA A 182 -23.75 -4.78 -19.63
N PHE A 183 -23.19 -3.62 -19.97
CA PHE A 183 -22.17 -2.95 -19.15
C PHE A 183 -22.65 -2.70 -17.71
N TRP A 184 -23.87 -2.17 -17.52
CA TRP A 184 -24.42 -1.94 -16.19
C TRP A 184 -24.67 -3.25 -15.43
N THR A 185 -25.23 -4.26 -16.10
CA THR A 185 -25.42 -5.59 -15.51
C THR A 185 -24.09 -6.18 -15.04
N LEU A 186 -23.06 -6.10 -15.89
CA LEU A 186 -21.74 -6.67 -15.63
C LEU A 186 -21.01 -6.01 -14.46
N ILE A 187 -21.32 -4.76 -14.08
CA ILE A 187 -20.70 -4.11 -12.91
C ILE A 187 -21.58 -4.16 -11.66
N LEU A 188 -22.90 -4.05 -11.82
CA LEU A 188 -23.84 -4.00 -10.68
C LEU A 188 -24.15 -5.38 -10.11
N VAL A 189 -24.17 -6.43 -10.94
CA VAL A 189 -24.40 -7.80 -10.46
C VAL A 189 -23.24 -8.27 -9.58
N PRO A 190 -21.96 -8.18 -10.01
CA PRO A 190 -20.84 -8.57 -9.14
C PRO A 190 -20.68 -7.67 -7.92
N LEU A 191 -21.02 -6.39 -8.02
CA LEU A 191 -21.04 -5.46 -6.87
C LEU A 191 -21.82 -6.02 -5.69
N ILE A 192 -22.99 -6.60 -5.94
CA ILE A 192 -23.91 -7.10 -4.92
C ILE A 192 -23.66 -8.59 -4.63
N LEU A 193 -23.52 -9.41 -5.67
CA LEU A 193 -23.41 -10.86 -5.50
C LEU A 193 -22.07 -11.29 -4.89
N THR A 194 -20.96 -10.61 -5.19
CA THR A 194 -19.65 -10.98 -4.63
C THR A 194 -19.62 -10.91 -3.10
N PRO A 195 -19.95 -9.78 -2.44
CA PRO A 195 -19.98 -9.73 -0.99
C PRO A 195 -21.04 -10.65 -0.39
N LEU A 196 -22.20 -10.83 -1.06
CA LEU A 196 -23.25 -11.74 -0.58
C LEU A 196 -22.79 -13.20 -0.60
N ILE A 197 -22.20 -13.67 -1.69
CA ILE A 197 -21.65 -15.03 -1.80
C ILE A 197 -20.58 -15.24 -0.73
N LEU A 198 -19.68 -14.26 -0.55
CA LEU A 198 -18.61 -14.36 0.43
C LEU A 198 -19.10 -14.29 1.88
N SER A 199 -20.25 -13.68 2.15
CA SER A 199 -20.86 -13.74 3.49
C SER A 199 -21.29 -15.14 3.90
N LEU A 200 -21.40 -16.07 2.95
CA LEU A 200 -21.78 -17.47 3.19
C LEU A 200 -20.57 -18.40 3.39
N VAL A 201 -19.35 -17.90 3.20
CA VAL A 201 -18.14 -18.72 3.16
C VAL A 201 -17.12 -18.20 4.16
N GLU A 202 -16.81 -18.99 5.19
CA GLU A 202 -15.69 -18.73 6.07
C GLU A 202 -14.48 -19.58 5.65
N ILE A 203 -13.46 -18.94 5.06
CA ILE A 203 -12.19 -19.57 4.71
C ILE A 203 -11.06 -18.86 5.46
N ARG A 204 -10.20 -19.65 6.09
CA ARG A 204 -9.04 -19.20 6.87
C ARG A 204 -7.83 -20.10 6.55
N VAL A 205 -7.36 -20.04 5.32
CA VAL A 205 -6.16 -20.79 4.91
C VAL A 205 -4.90 -20.03 5.30
N PHE A 206 -4.92 -18.71 5.15
CA PHE A 206 -3.79 -17.86 5.48
C PHE A 206 -3.91 -17.29 6.89
N PRO A 207 -2.81 -17.22 7.65
CA PRO A 207 -2.81 -16.59 8.98
C PRO A 207 -2.96 -15.07 8.89
N VAL A 208 -2.79 -14.49 7.70
CA VAL A 208 -2.82 -13.05 7.45
C VAL A 208 -4.25 -12.58 7.20
N LEU A 209 -4.69 -11.60 7.97
CA LEU A 209 -6.05 -11.09 7.91
C LEU A 209 -6.38 -10.51 6.52
N GLY A 210 -7.54 -10.90 5.98
CA GLY A 210 -8.07 -10.38 4.72
C GLY A 210 -7.51 -11.02 3.44
N VAL A 211 -6.47 -11.87 3.50
CA VAL A 211 -5.89 -12.51 2.29
C VAL A 211 -6.87 -13.44 1.60
N ASP A 212 -7.42 -14.41 2.35
CA ASP A 212 -8.39 -15.38 1.83
C ASP A 212 -9.59 -14.67 1.21
N TYR A 213 -10.14 -13.71 1.96
CA TYR A 213 -11.26 -12.90 1.52
C TYR A 213 -10.95 -12.17 0.21
N LEU A 214 -9.81 -11.46 0.16
CA LEU A 214 -9.43 -10.68 -1.01
C LEU A 214 -9.23 -11.58 -2.24
N ALA A 215 -8.53 -12.71 -2.10
CA ALA A 215 -8.32 -13.66 -3.19
C ALA A 215 -9.65 -14.15 -3.79
N LEU A 216 -10.61 -14.53 -2.92
CA LEU A 216 -11.92 -14.98 -3.36
C LEU A 216 -12.79 -13.84 -3.90
N HIS A 217 -12.70 -12.64 -3.34
CA HIS A 217 -13.42 -11.46 -3.83
C HIS A 217 -12.98 -11.14 -5.27
N LEU A 218 -11.68 -11.09 -5.53
CA LEU A 218 -11.16 -10.88 -6.88
C LEU A 218 -11.63 -11.99 -7.84
N ALA A 219 -11.56 -13.25 -7.39
CA ALA A 219 -11.94 -14.40 -8.21
C ALA A 219 -13.43 -14.44 -8.54
N ILE A 220 -14.31 -14.28 -7.54
CA ILE A 220 -15.77 -14.31 -7.72
C ILE A 220 -16.22 -13.10 -8.54
N TYR A 221 -15.72 -11.90 -8.21
CA TYR A 221 -16.07 -10.69 -8.95
C TYR A 221 -15.67 -10.82 -10.44
N GLY A 222 -14.43 -11.25 -10.70
CA GLY A 222 -13.95 -11.50 -12.06
C GLY A 222 -14.72 -12.61 -12.79
N ALA A 223 -15.01 -13.72 -12.10
CA ALA A 223 -15.75 -14.83 -12.67
C ALA A 223 -17.19 -14.45 -13.03
N LEU A 224 -17.87 -13.69 -12.18
CA LEU A 224 -19.24 -13.20 -12.48
C LEU A 224 -19.25 -12.27 -13.70
N MET A 225 -18.24 -11.39 -13.83
CA MET A 225 -18.11 -10.56 -15.03
C MET A 225 -17.84 -11.40 -16.29
N LEU A 226 -16.92 -12.37 -16.23
CA LEU A 226 -16.64 -13.25 -17.38
C LEU A 226 -17.83 -14.13 -17.75
N ALA A 227 -18.58 -14.62 -16.76
CA ALA A 227 -19.80 -15.39 -16.99
C ALA A 227 -20.86 -14.53 -17.68
N GLY A 228 -21.06 -13.28 -17.25
CA GLY A 228 -21.97 -12.36 -17.93
C GLY A 228 -21.52 -12.05 -19.37
N LEU A 229 -20.22 -11.83 -19.59
CA LEU A 229 -19.66 -11.65 -20.95
C LEU A 229 -19.86 -12.89 -21.83
N ALA A 230 -19.79 -14.10 -21.24
CA ALA A 230 -20.08 -15.34 -21.95
C ALA A 230 -21.54 -15.46 -22.39
N VAL A 231 -22.48 -15.00 -21.55
CA VAL A 231 -23.90 -14.97 -21.90
C VAL A 231 -24.15 -14.03 -23.09
N GLU A 232 -23.42 -12.91 -23.17
CA GLU A 232 -23.48 -11.97 -24.30
C GLU A 232 -22.72 -12.46 -25.56
N GLY A 233 -22.01 -13.60 -25.48
CA GLY A 233 -21.20 -14.14 -26.58
C GLY A 233 -19.86 -13.43 -26.79
N ASP A 234 -19.45 -12.58 -25.85
CA ASP A 234 -18.29 -11.69 -25.93
C ASP A 234 -17.11 -12.18 -25.05
N LEU A 235 -16.95 -13.51 -24.92
CA LEU A 235 -15.80 -14.06 -24.21
C LEU A 235 -14.48 -13.62 -24.86
N PRO A 236 -13.48 -13.23 -24.06
CA PRO A 236 -12.26 -12.72 -24.65
C PRO A 236 -11.50 -13.83 -25.37
N LYS A 237 -11.00 -13.50 -26.57
CA LYS A 237 -10.20 -14.43 -27.36
C LYS A 237 -8.87 -14.72 -26.66
N GLN A 238 -8.47 -15.98 -26.66
CA GLN A 238 -7.21 -16.47 -26.09
C GLN A 238 -6.02 -16.14 -27.00
N GLN A 239 -5.79 -14.85 -27.26
CA GLN A 239 -4.77 -14.35 -28.20
C GLN A 239 -3.96 -13.20 -27.59
N GLY A 240 -2.66 -13.17 -27.89
CA GLY A 240 -1.76 -12.10 -27.44
C GLY A 240 -1.45 -12.11 -25.93
N TRP A 241 -1.71 -13.22 -25.23
CA TRP A 241 -1.44 -13.36 -23.79
C TRP A 241 0.03 -13.08 -23.43
N TRP A 242 0.97 -13.43 -24.32
CA TRP A 242 2.41 -13.21 -24.13
C TRP A 242 2.77 -11.72 -24.04
N ILE A 243 1.96 -10.81 -24.60
CA ILE A 243 2.15 -9.36 -24.48
C ILE A 243 2.02 -8.95 -23.00
N GLY A 244 1.18 -9.64 -22.24
CA GLY A 244 1.04 -9.44 -20.81
C GLY A 244 2.32 -9.72 -20.03
N LEU A 245 3.18 -10.62 -20.51
CA LEU A 245 4.49 -10.87 -19.89
C LEU A 245 5.40 -9.65 -19.98
N PHE A 246 5.39 -8.93 -21.10
CA PHE A 246 6.17 -7.70 -21.25
C PHE A 246 5.65 -6.58 -20.35
N LEU A 247 4.32 -6.43 -20.26
CA LEU A 247 3.70 -5.46 -19.35
C LEU A 247 4.04 -5.78 -17.89
N ALA A 248 3.91 -7.05 -17.49
CA ALA A 248 4.26 -7.51 -16.16
C ALA A 248 5.75 -7.32 -15.87
N ALA A 249 6.64 -7.69 -16.79
CA ALA A 249 8.08 -7.51 -16.62
C ALA A 249 8.47 -6.03 -16.48
N TYR A 250 7.89 -5.14 -17.29
CA TYR A 250 8.13 -3.71 -17.16
C TYR A 250 7.65 -3.17 -15.81
N GLY A 251 6.43 -3.55 -15.39
CA GLY A 251 5.88 -3.11 -14.11
C GLY A 251 6.65 -3.66 -12.90
N LEU A 252 7.08 -4.92 -12.94
CA LEU A 252 7.82 -5.54 -11.84
C LEU A 252 9.26 -5.03 -11.76
N LEU A 253 9.98 -5.04 -12.89
CA LEU A 253 11.42 -4.77 -12.89
C LEU A 253 11.73 -3.27 -12.88
N VAL A 254 11.03 -2.49 -13.71
CA VAL A 254 11.32 -1.05 -13.86
C VAL A 254 10.59 -0.25 -12.79
N PHE A 255 9.26 -0.36 -12.75
CA PHE A 255 8.47 0.40 -11.79
C PHE A 255 8.67 -0.14 -10.36
N GLY A 256 8.60 -1.46 -10.17
CA GLY A 256 8.86 -2.11 -8.90
C GLY A 256 10.29 -1.93 -8.39
N GLY A 257 11.29 -1.94 -9.27
CA GLY A 257 12.68 -1.66 -8.89
C GLY A 257 12.89 -0.24 -8.33
N VAL A 258 12.21 0.77 -8.89
CA VAL A 258 12.26 2.14 -8.35
C VAL A 258 11.49 2.25 -7.03
N LEU A 259 10.34 1.60 -6.92
CA LEU A 259 9.60 1.56 -5.65
C LEU A 259 10.42 0.90 -4.53
N ASP A 260 11.03 -0.24 -4.82
CA ASP A 260 11.87 -0.99 -3.87
C ASP A 260 13.06 -0.16 -3.39
N ARG A 261 13.70 0.55 -4.31
CA ARG A 261 14.89 1.34 -4.01
C ARG A 261 14.60 2.61 -3.18
N TYR A 262 13.46 3.27 -3.42
CA TYR A 262 13.25 4.64 -2.95
C TYR A 262 11.98 4.86 -2.11
N VAL A 263 11.05 3.92 -2.07
CA VAL A 263 9.75 4.08 -1.40
C VAL A 263 9.60 3.07 -0.27
N LEU A 264 9.50 1.79 -0.61
CA LEU A 264 9.34 0.70 0.36
C LEU A 264 9.75 -0.63 -0.29
N SER A 265 10.24 -1.57 0.51
CA SER A 265 10.64 -2.91 0.05
C SER A 265 9.49 -3.55 -0.73
N PHE A 266 9.68 -3.68 -2.05
CA PHE A 266 8.63 -4.10 -2.98
C PHE A 266 8.89 -5.47 -3.62
N TRP A 267 10.02 -6.10 -3.28
CA TRP A 267 10.25 -7.51 -3.57
C TRP A 267 9.55 -8.42 -2.54
N PRO A 268 8.74 -9.40 -2.99
CA PRO A 268 8.11 -10.35 -2.08
C PRO A 268 9.19 -11.22 -1.42
N ASN A 269 9.21 -11.23 -0.09
CA ASN A 269 9.98 -12.20 0.68
C ASN A 269 9.32 -13.59 0.61
N ALA A 270 9.99 -14.60 1.18
CA ALA A 270 9.51 -15.98 1.15
C ALA A 270 8.09 -16.14 1.75
N GLU A 271 7.73 -15.35 2.75
CA GLU A 271 6.41 -15.39 3.41
C GLU A 271 5.29 -14.80 2.54
N ARG A 272 5.62 -13.87 1.65
CA ARG A 272 4.65 -13.23 0.73
C ARG A 272 4.44 -14.01 -0.56
N LEU A 273 5.33 -14.93 -0.93
CA LEU A 273 5.18 -15.75 -2.15
C LEU A 273 3.90 -16.60 -2.14
N PRO A 274 3.53 -17.31 -1.04
CA PRO A 274 2.26 -18.01 -0.95
C PRO A 274 1.03 -17.09 -1.13
N ILE A 275 1.07 -15.89 -0.55
CA ILE A 275 0.00 -14.88 -0.67
C ILE A 275 -0.13 -14.41 -2.13
N LEU A 276 0.99 -14.13 -2.78
CA LEU A 276 1.03 -13.79 -4.21
C LEU A 276 0.40 -14.90 -5.06
N CYS A 277 0.80 -16.15 -4.83
CA CYS A 277 0.24 -17.31 -5.53
C CYS A 277 -1.28 -17.46 -5.32
N ALA A 278 -1.78 -17.17 -4.12
CA ALA A 278 -3.22 -17.20 -3.84
C ALA A 278 -4.00 -16.08 -4.54
N LEU A 279 -3.42 -14.88 -4.66
CA LEU A 279 -4.06 -13.73 -5.29
C LEU A 279 -4.02 -13.77 -6.82
N LEU A 280 -3.02 -14.42 -7.41
CA LEU A 280 -2.78 -14.44 -8.86
C LEU A 280 -4.01 -14.91 -9.68
N PRO A 281 -4.67 -16.05 -9.37
CA PRO A 281 -5.83 -16.49 -10.13
C PRO A 281 -6.98 -15.48 -10.10
N GLY A 282 -7.30 -14.95 -8.92
CA GLY A 282 -8.39 -13.99 -8.75
C GLY A 282 -8.11 -12.66 -9.44
N ALA A 283 -6.90 -12.12 -9.25
CA ALA A 283 -6.46 -10.89 -9.92
C ALA A 283 -6.43 -11.05 -11.45
N GLY A 284 -6.00 -12.21 -11.94
CA GLY A 284 -6.03 -12.57 -13.36
C GLY A 284 -7.44 -12.55 -13.93
N LEU A 285 -8.39 -13.25 -13.28
CA LEU A 285 -9.80 -13.27 -13.69
C LEU A 285 -10.39 -11.86 -13.71
N LEU A 286 -10.18 -11.10 -12.63
CA LEU A 286 -10.67 -9.74 -12.50
C LEU A 286 -10.13 -8.83 -13.62
N MET A 287 -8.83 -8.83 -13.85
CA MET A 287 -8.20 -7.92 -14.81
C MET A 287 -8.44 -8.32 -16.26
N VAL A 288 -8.62 -9.61 -16.55
CA VAL A 288 -9.10 -10.06 -17.86
C VAL A 288 -10.54 -9.60 -18.11
N ALA A 289 -11.41 -9.72 -17.10
CA ALA A 289 -12.77 -9.24 -17.18
C ALA A 289 -12.84 -7.71 -17.35
N ASP A 290 -12.05 -6.95 -16.58
CA ASP A 290 -11.92 -5.49 -16.68
C ASP A 290 -11.43 -5.08 -18.07
N ALA A 291 -10.39 -5.74 -18.58
CA ALA A 291 -9.87 -5.47 -19.92
C ALA A 291 -10.89 -5.76 -21.02
N ALA A 292 -11.73 -6.78 -20.86
CA ALA A 292 -12.81 -7.09 -21.80
C ALA A 292 -13.91 -6.03 -21.76
N LEU A 293 -14.41 -5.74 -20.55
CA LEU A 293 -15.45 -4.74 -20.29
C LEU A 293 -15.05 -3.34 -20.81
N LEU A 294 -13.78 -2.99 -20.67
CA LEU A 294 -13.20 -1.72 -21.08
C LEU A 294 -12.59 -1.75 -22.48
N GLN A 295 -12.95 -2.76 -23.29
CA GLN A 295 -12.65 -2.84 -24.73
C GLN A 295 -11.15 -2.78 -25.03
N GLY A 296 -10.33 -3.48 -24.23
CA GLY A 296 -8.88 -3.42 -24.36
C GLY A 296 -8.33 -2.00 -24.19
N GLY A 297 -9.00 -1.13 -23.41
CA GLY A 297 -8.55 0.22 -23.15
C GLY A 297 -9.06 1.30 -24.12
N THR A 298 -9.98 0.98 -25.04
CA THR A 298 -10.62 1.95 -25.95
C THR A 298 -11.98 2.47 -25.48
N ALA A 299 -12.51 1.98 -24.34
CA ALA A 299 -13.81 2.42 -23.83
C ALA A 299 -13.87 3.94 -23.55
N ARG A 300 -15.09 4.47 -23.34
CA ARG A 300 -15.28 5.87 -22.95
C ARG A 300 -14.70 6.12 -21.56
N LEU A 301 -14.09 7.28 -21.33
CA LEU A 301 -13.45 7.63 -20.05
C LEU A 301 -14.35 7.42 -18.82
N TRP A 302 -15.64 7.72 -18.92
CA TRP A 302 -16.58 7.51 -17.81
C TRP A 302 -16.76 6.01 -17.47
N ARG A 303 -16.71 5.11 -18.46
CA ARG A 303 -16.84 3.65 -18.22
C ARG A 303 -15.67 3.12 -17.39
N PHE A 304 -14.46 3.63 -17.63
CA PHE A 304 -13.28 3.31 -16.81
C PHE A 304 -13.50 3.66 -15.35
N TRP A 305 -13.86 4.91 -15.07
CA TRP A 305 -13.99 5.39 -13.70
C TRP A 305 -15.17 4.75 -12.98
N VAL A 306 -16.31 4.59 -13.66
CA VAL A 306 -17.49 3.96 -13.06
C VAL A 306 -17.23 2.48 -12.74
N ALA A 307 -16.68 1.69 -13.67
CA ALA A 307 -16.41 0.27 -13.40
C ALA A 307 -15.44 0.08 -12.23
N ARG A 308 -14.35 0.87 -12.20
CA ARG A 308 -13.34 0.81 -11.13
C ARG A 308 -13.88 1.30 -9.79
N LEU A 309 -14.68 2.36 -9.77
CA LEU A 309 -15.31 2.86 -8.56
C LEU A 309 -16.33 1.83 -8.02
N VAL A 310 -17.13 1.23 -8.90
CA VAL A 310 -18.08 0.17 -8.50
C VAL A 310 -17.35 -1.04 -7.90
N PHE A 311 -16.21 -1.45 -8.46
CA PHE A 311 -15.37 -2.48 -7.85
C PHE A 311 -14.86 -2.07 -6.45
N LEU A 312 -14.35 -0.83 -6.29
CA LEU A 312 -13.91 -0.32 -4.99
C LEU A 312 -15.06 -0.24 -3.97
N VAL A 313 -16.26 0.12 -4.42
CA VAL A 313 -17.47 0.14 -3.58
C VAL A 313 -17.85 -1.27 -3.16
N SER A 314 -17.64 -2.31 -3.99
CA SER A 314 -17.87 -3.71 -3.60
C SER A 314 -16.94 -4.16 -2.47
N LEU A 315 -15.65 -3.81 -2.57
CA LEU A 315 -14.69 -4.05 -1.49
C LEU A 315 -15.08 -3.27 -0.22
N TRP A 316 -15.43 -1.99 -0.35
CA TRP A 316 -15.84 -1.17 0.78
C TRP A 316 -17.13 -1.67 1.44
N GLY A 317 -18.11 -2.12 0.65
CA GLY A 317 -19.35 -2.69 1.17
C GLY A 317 -19.11 -3.93 2.04
N THR A 318 -18.05 -4.68 1.76
CA THR A 318 -17.63 -5.78 2.64
C THR A 318 -17.11 -5.28 3.97
N ILE A 319 -16.27 -4.24 3.95
CA ILE A 319 -15.73 -3.62 5.17
C ILE A 319 -16.88 -3.11 6.04
N ALA A 320 -17.94 -2.59 5.44
CA ALA A 320 -19.13 -2.16 6.16
C ALA A 320 -19.92 -3.33 6.80
N LEU A 321 -19.84 -4.54 6.24
CA LEU A 321 -20.52 -5.73 6.78
C LEU A 321 -19.75 -6.38 7.94
N ASP A 322 -18.42 -6.36 7.90
CA ASP A 322 -17.55 -6.95 8.94
C ASP A 322 -16.32 -6.06 9.17
N ALA A 323 -16.54 -4.92 9.83
CA ALA A 323 -15.50 -3.91 10.03
C ALA A 323 -14.33 -4.43 10.88
N GLU A 324 -14.58 -5.34 11.82
CA GLU A 324 -13.56 -5.90 12.70
C GLU A 324 -12.57 -6.76 11.92
N ARG A 325 -13.06 -7.66 11.06
CA ARG A 325 -12.17 -8.55 10.29
C ARG A 325 -11.64 -7.90 9.01
N MET A 326 -12.44 -7.05 8.37
CA MET A 326 -12.14 -6.52 7.03
C MET A 326 -11.59 -5.10 7.07
N GLY A 327 -11.52 -4.47 8.25
CA GLY A 327 -10.96 -3.12 8.42
C GLY A 327 -9.57 -2.95 7.81
N VAL A 328 -8.74 -4.00 7.82
CA VAL A 328 -7.41 -3.98 7.19
C VAL A 328 -7.44 -3.72 5.68
N LEU A 329 -8.53 -4.11 4.99
CA LEU A 329 -8.68 -3.93 3.56
C LEU A 329 -8.87 -2.46 3.17
N ILE A 330 -9.22 -1.57 4.12
CA ILE A 330 -9.40 -0.14 3.82
C ILE A 330 -8.11 0.49 3.30
N ILE A 331 -6.95 0.03 3.79
CA ILE A 331 -5.62 0.48 3.38
C ILE A 331 -5.35 0.12 1.91
N LEU A 332 -5.99 -0.93 1.39
CA LEU A 332 -5.81 -1.37 0.00
C LEU A 332 -6.60 -0.53 -1.00
N LEU A 333 -7.68 0.14 -0.60
CA LEU A 333 -8.48 0.98 -1.50
C LEU A 333 -7.66 2.08 -2.19
N PRO A 334 -6.87 2.92 -1.48
CA PRO A 334 -6.02 3.90 -2.13
C PRO A 334 -4.91 3.24 -2.95
N VAL A 335 -4.35 2.10 -2.51
CA VAL A 335 -3.34 1.33 -3.25
C VAL A 335 -3.89 0.87 -4.61
N ILE A 336 -5.11 0.33 -4.64
CA ILE A 336 -5.79 -0.09 -5.87
C ILE A 336 -6.11 1.14 -6.75
N GLY A 337 -6.48 2.27 -6.15
CA GLY A 337 -6.67 3.53 -6.88
C GLY A 337 -5.40 3.98 -7.60
N VAL A 338 -4.26 4.00 -6.90
CA VAL A 338 -2.94 4.32 -7.47
C VAL A 338 -2.52 3.28 -8.50
N PHE A 339 -2.83 2.00 -8.29
CA PHE A 339 -2.60 0.93 -9.28
C PHE A 339 -3.31 1.25 -10.60
N TYR A 340 -4.58 1.66 -10.56
CA TYR A 340 -5.31 2.02 -11.78
C TYR A 340 -4.78 3.29 -12.46
N LEU A 341 -4.30 4.26 -11.68
CA LEU A 341 -3.68 5.49 -12.19
C LEU A 341 -2.30 5.27 -12.81
N SER A 342 -1.58 4.22 -12.39
CA SER A 342 -0.24 3.89 -12.86
C SER A 342 -0.28 2.74 -13.88
N PHE A 343 -0.40 1.50 -13.39
CA PHE A 343 -0.43 0.30 -14.20
C PHE A 343 -1.64 0.28 -15.14
N GLY A 344 -2.81 0.74 -14.69
CA GLY A 344 -3.99 0.82 -15.55
C GLY A 344 -3.81 1.73 -16.77
N VAL A 345 -3.02 2.80 -16.66
CA VAL A 345 -2.66 3.67 -17.81
C VAL A 345 -1.74 2.92 -18.78
N MET A 346 -0.70 2.26 -18.27
CA MET A 346 0.24 1.48 -19.09
C MET A 346 -0.47 0.30 -19.78
N GLY A 347 -1.27 -0.47 -19.05
CA GLY A 347 -2.07 -1.56 -19.58
C GLY A 347 -3.09 -1.10 -20.61
N GLY A 348 -3.73 0.06 -20.39
CA GLY A 348 -4.62 0.66 -21.38
C GLY A 348 -3.91 1.05 -22.68
N CYS A 349 -2.67 1.55 -22.61
CA CYS A 349 -1.86 1.82 -23.82
C CYS A 349 -1.53 0.54 -24.58
N VAL A 350 -1.13 -0.52 -23.86
CA VAL A 350 -0.84 -1.84 -24.44
C VAL A 350 -2.09 -2.43 -25.10
N GLY A 351 -3.23 -2.39 -24.41
CA GLY A 351 -4.50 -2.88 -24.93
C GLY A 351 -4.94 -2.11 -26.18
N ARG A 352 -4.92 -0.77 -26.16
CA ARG A 352 -5.32 0.07 -27.31
C ARG A 352 -4.47 -0.18 -28.54
N ARG A 353 -3.17 -0.44 -28.34
CA ARG A 353 -2.25 -0.76 -29.44
C ARG A 353 -2.55 -2.13 -30.04
N THR A 354 -2.71 -3.13 -29.18
CA THR A 354 -2.63 -4.54 -29.58
C THR A 354 -3.98 -5.22 -29.74
N GLY A 355 -5.07 -4.60 -29.28
CA GLY A 355 -6.38 -5.24 -29.21
C GLY A 355 -6.45 -6.49 -28.34
N SER A 356 -5.40 -6.80 -27.57
CA SER A 356 -5.31 -8.05 -26.81
C SER A 356 -5.86 -7.87 -25.40
N VAL A 357 -7.09 -8.35 -25.19
CA VAL A 357 -7.72 -8.41 -23.86
C VAL A 357 -6.91 -9.29 -22.91
N MET A 358 -6.45 -10.46 -23.38
CA MET A 358 -5.63 -11.36 -22.56
C MET A 358 -4.27 -10.77 -22.20
N GLY A 359 -3.60 -10.11 -23.14
CA GLY A 359 -2.32 -9.44 -22.88
C GLY A 359 -2.45 -8.32 -21.85
N MET A 360 -3.44 -7.44 -22.02
CA MET A 360 -3.71 -6.37 -21.05
C MET A 360 -4.12 -6.96 -19.69
N GLY A 361 -5.10 -7.86 -19.68
CA GLY A 361 -5.70 -8.40 -18.46
C GLY A 361 -4.73 -9.26 -17.64
N LEU A 362 -4.01 -10.20 -18.25
CA LEU A 362 -3.07 -11.05 -17.52
C LEU A 362 -1.88 -10.26 -16.99
N GLY A 363 -1.35 -9.31 -17.78
CA GLY A 363 -0.26 -8.43 -17.33
C GLY A 363 -0.67 -7.59 -16.13
N LEU A 364 -1.85 -6.97 -16.18
CA LEU A 364 -2.42 -6.22 -15.04
C LEU A 364 -2.76 -7.13 -13.86
N GLY A 365 -3.24 -8.35 -14.10
CA GLY A 365 -3.56 -9.32 -13.06
C GLY A 365 -2.34 -9.73 -12.25
N VAL A 366 -1.21 -10.01 -12.92
CA VAL A 366 0.08 -10.29 -12.27
C VAL A 366 0.52 -9.10 -11.42
N LEU A 367 0.46 -7.89 -11.97
CA LEU A 367 0.86 -6.67 -11.27
C LEU A 367 -0.05 -6.36 -10.08
N LEU A 368 -1.36 -6.57 -10.20
CA LEU A 368 -2.31 -6.36 -9.12
C LEU A 368 -2.06 -7.36 -7.98
N ALA A 369 -1.90 -8.65 -8.30
CA ALA A 369 -1.58 -9.67 -7.30
C ALA A 369 -0.27 -9.35 -6.57
N TRP A 370 0.76 -8.92 -7.31
CA TRP A 370 2.04 -8.50 -6.75
C TRP A 370 1.91 -7.29 -5.81
N VAL A 371 1.26 -6.21 -6.27
CA VAL A 371 1.03 -5.01 -5.44
C VAL A 371 0.31 -5.40 -4.16
N LEU A 372 -0.80 -6.14 -4.25
CA LEU A 372 -1.59 -6.52 -3.10
C LEU A 372 -0.81 -7.42 -2.12
N ALA A 373 -0.10 -8.43 -2.63
CA ALA A 373 0.68 -9.36 -1.81
C ALA A 373 1.80 -8.67 -1.03
N VAL A 374 2.38 -7.60 -1.58
CA VAL A 374 3.46 -6.82 -0.95
C VAL A 374 2.91 -5.79 0.03
N THR A 375 1.75 -5.19 -0.24
CA THR A 375 1.18 -4.14 0.61
C THR A 375 0.34 -4.67 1.76
N LEU A 376 -0.18 -5.89 1.65
CA LEU A 376 -1.01 -6.50 2.71
C LEU A 376 -0.24 -6.53 4.04
N PRO A 377 -0.81 -5.98 5.13
CA PRO A 377 -0.20 -6.05 6.44
C PRO A 377 -0.10 -7.51 6.90
N MET A 378 1.08 -7.94 7.34
CA MET A 378 1.30 -9.29 7.89
C MET A 378 0.80 -9.37 9.34
N VAL A 379 -0.42 -8.91 9.57
CA VAL A 379 -1.07 -8.96 10.88
C VAL A 379 -1.80 -10.30 10.96
N SER A 380 -1.39 -11.14 11.91
CA SER A 380 -2.15 -12.33 12.25
C SER A 380 -3.47 -11.92 12.91
N GLY A 381 -4.59 -12.46 12.47
CA GLY A 381 -5.85 -12.33 13.21
C GLY A 381 -5.63 -12.84 14.63
N GLY A 382 -5.73 -11.95 15.62
CA GLY A 382 -5.68 -12.34 17.03
C GLY A 382 -6.81 -13.33 17.30
N THR A 383 -6.48 -14.42 18.00
CA THR A 383 -7.48 -15.32 18.59
C THR A 383 -8.31 -14.59 19.62
#